data_AF-A0A8S2SBP3-F1
#
_entry.id   AF-A0A8S2SBP3-F1
#
_cell.length_a   1.000
_cell.length_b   1.000
_cell.length_c   1.000
_cell.angle_alpha   90.00
_cell.angle_beta   90.00
_cell.angle_gamma   90.00
#
_symmetry.space_group_name_H-M   'P 1'
#
loop_
_entity.id
_entity.type
_entity.pdbx_description
1 polymer ?
#
loop_
_entity_poly.entity_id
_entity_poly.type
_entity_poly.pdbx_seq_one_letter_code
_entity_poly.pdbx_strand_id
1 'polypeptide(L)'
;FNGFVTPLLEGVPSENAFKCSVFEQLEDLFETTPQANLVNSHVIQPILDSNVNIPPSATVLSAYGTDHKITAIDILKRWLMIFKQFNSKGIRVLGFSTDGDPKYLRAMRLAANYFVKTQILNI
;
A
#
# COMPACT_ATOMS: atom_id res chain seq x y z
N PHE A 1 3.29 10.66 13.80
CA PHE A 1 4.00 10.93 12.54
C PHE A 1 3.71 12.37 12.19
N ASN A 2 4.75 13.19 12.00
CA ASN A 2 4.61 14.59 11.60
C ASN A 2 5.12 14.70 10.17
N GLY A 3 4.22 14.63 9.19
CA GLY A 3 4.55 14.71 7.78
C GLY A 3 3.32 15.13 6.98
N PHE A 4 3.46 15.19 5.66
CA PHE A 4 2.39 15.63 4.77
C PHE A 4 1.52 14.49 4.27
N VAL A 5 0.27 14.80 3.89
CA VAL A 5 -0.61 13.88 3.18
C VAL A 5 -0.04 13.63 1.78
N THR A 6 0.41 12.41 1.54
CA THR A 6 1.01 12.04 0.25
C THR A 6 -0.07 11.96 -0.83
N PRO A 7 0.07 12.70 -1.94
CA PRO A 7 -0.80 12.57 -3.10
C PRO A 7 -0.82 11.13 -3.61
N LEU A 8 -2.00 10.65 -4.00
CA LEU A 8 -2.18 9.31 -4.56
C LEU A 8 -2.53 9.42 -6.04
N LEU A 9 -1.86 8.63 -6.87
CA LEU A 9 -2.22 8.40 -8.28
C LEU A 9 -2.72 6.96 -8.41
N GLU A 10 -3.98 6.78 -8.81
CA GLU A 10 -4.60 5.44 -8.93
C GLU A 10 -4.47 4.62 -7.63
N GLY A 11 -4.59 5.30 -6.49
CA GLY A 11 -4.40 4.71 -5.17
C GLY A 11 -2.96 4.39 -4.79
N VAL A 12 -1.96 4.69 -5.61
CA VAL A 12 -0.55 4.46 -5.30
C VAL A 12 0.07 5.79 -4.81
N PRO A 13 0.86 5.81 -3.72
CA PRO A 13 1.53 7.04 -3.30
C PRO A 13 2.49 7.52 -4.38
N SER A 14 2.40 8.81 -4.72
CA SER A 14 3.28 9.44 -5.69
C SER A 14 4.71 9.54 -5.16
N GLU A 15 5.66 9.07 -5.95
CA GLU A 15 7.08 9.18 -5.63
C GLU A 15 7.54 10.64 -5.74
N ASN A 16 8.43 11.06 -4.84
CA ASN A 16 8.99 12.41 -4.81
C ASN A 16 7.91 13.51 -4.89
N ALA A 17 6.79 13.32 -4.19
CA ALA A 17 5.64 14.23 -4.23
C ALA A 17 5.95 15.61 -3.64
N PHE A 18 6.91 15.67 -2.71
CA PHE A 18 7.36 16.91 -2.09
C PHE A 18 8.78 17.18 -2.57
N LYS A 19 8.94 18.21 -3.40
CA LYS A 19 10.24 18.67 -3.90
C LYS A 19 10.39 20.14 -3.57
N CYS A 20 11.50 20.48 -2.94
CA CYS A 20 11.92 21.85 -2.72
C CYS A 20 13.43 21.90 -2.93
N SER A 21 13.90 22.94 -3.61
CA SER A 21 15.33 23.23 -3.79
C SER A 21 15.78 24.48 -3.04
N VAL A 22 14.84 25.27 -2.52
CA VAL A 22 15.08 26.50 -1.76
C VAL A 22 14.14 26.60 -0.56
N PHE A 23 14.46 27.48 0.39
CA PHE A 23 13.74 27.60 1.66
C PHE A 23 12.30 28.09 1.46
N GLU A 24 12.07 29.06 0.57
CA GLU A 24 10.75 29.62 0.30
C GLU A 24 9.77 28.55 -0.23
N GLN A 25 10.27 27.59 -1.01
CA GLN A 25 9.48 26.45 -1.47
C GLN A 25 9.16 25.47 -0.34
N LEU A 26 10.06 25.33 0.64
CA LEU A 26 9.79 24.51 1.82
C LEU A 26 8.70 25.16 2.69
N GLU A 27 8.78 26.47 2.89
CA GLU A 27 7.75 27.24 3.61
C GLU A 27 6.39 27.11 2.93
N ASP A 28 6.33 27.33 1.60
CA ASP A 28 5.12 27.15 0.81
C ASP A 28 4.54 25.72 0.93
N LEU A 29 5.39 24.68 0.96
CA LEU A 29 4.93 23.31 1.19
C LEU A 29 4.26 23.15 2.56
N PHE A 30 4.80 23.74 3.62
CA PHE A 30 4.19 23.66 4.97
C PHE A 30 2.87 24.41 5.07
N GLU A 31 2.71 25.52 4.36
CA GLU A 31 1.49 26.33 4.39
C GLU A 31 0.37 25.74 3.53
N THR A 32 0.72 25.16 2.37
CA THR A 32 -0.26 24.71 1.37
C THR A 32 -0.59 23.23 1.45
N THR A 33 0.31 22.41 2.02
CA THR A 33 0.13 20.96 2.04
C THR A 33 -0.51 20.49 3.35
N PRO A 34 -1.62 19.73 3.30
CA PRO A 34 -2.23 19.17 4.50
C PRO A 34 -1.27 18.29 5.29
N GLN A 35 -1.24 18.47 6.61
CA GLN A 35 -0.51 17.59 7.51
C GLN A 35 -1.25 16.26 7.69
N ALA A 36 -0.51 15.16 7.64
CA ALA A 36 -1.02 13.82 7.84
C ALA A 36 -1.04 13.47 9.33
N ASN A 37 -2.21 13.05 9.82
CA ASN A 37 -2.37 12.55 11.18
C ASN A 37 -2.15 11.04 11.29
N LEU A 38 -2.14 10.34 10.15
CA LEU A 38 -2.02 8.88 10.07
C LEU A 38 -0.95 8.48 9.06
N VAL A 39 -0.39 7.30 9.26
CA VAL A 39 0.52 6.64 8.30
C VAL A 39 -0.17 5.40 7.79
N ASN A 40 -0.21 5.26 6.47
CA ASN A 40 -0.63 4.03 5.83
C ASN A 40 0.61 3.19 5.53
N SER A 41 0.69 1.97 6.08
CA SER A 41 1.82 1.07 5.89
C SER A 41 1.40 -0.20 5.16
N HIS A 42 2.21 -0.61 4.18
CA HIS A 42 2.06 -1.86 3.45
C HIS A 42 3.31 -2.69 3.69
N VAL A 43 3.11 -3.92 4.14
CA VAL A 43 4.19 -4.81 4.55
C VAL A 43 3.99 -6.15 3.85
N ILE A 44 5.08 -6.76 3.40
CA ILE A 44 5.09 -8.15 2.95
C ILE A 44 5.59 -9.04 4.07
N GLN A 45 4.87 -10.14 4.30
CA GLN A 45 5.28 -11.20 5.21
C GLN A 45 5.47 -12.48 4.39
N PRO A 46 6.70 -13.01 4.27
CA PRO A 46 6.93 -14.32 3.70
C PRO A 46 6.24 -15.40 4.53
N ILE A 47 5.79 -16.46 3.86
CA ILE A 47 5.23 -17.62 4.53
C ILE A 47 6.38 -18.53 4.95
N LEU A 48 6.31 -19.03 6.18
CA LEU A 48 7.31 -19.92 6.75
C LEU A 48 7.36 -21.21 5.93
N ASP A 49 8.52 -21.53 5.37
CA ASP A 49 8.79 -22.88 4.89
C ASP A 49 9.05 -23.76 6.12
N SER A 50 8.36 -24.90 6.22
CA SER A 50 8.54 -25.87 7.31
C SER A 50 10.00 -26.33 7.49
N ASN A 51 10.83 -26.16 6.46
CA ASN A 51 12.25 -26.53 6.46
C ASN A 51 13.20 -25.39 6.89
N VAL A 52 12.68 -24.17 7.11
CA VAL A 52 13.48 -22.99 7.43
C VAL A 52 13.21 -22.57 8.87
N ASN A 53 14.21 -22.76 9.74
CA ASN A 53 14.17 -22.37 11.16
C ASN A 53 14.39 -20.86 11.40
N ILE A 54 14.41 -20.05 10.34
CA ILE A 54 14.53 -18.60 10.45
C ILE A 54 13.12 -18.01 10.35
N PRO A 55 12.62 -17.34 11.40
CA PRO A 55 11.30 -16.71 11.33
C PRO A 55 11.31 -15.65 10.22
N PRO A 56 10.31 -15.65 9.33
CA PRO A 56 10.24 -14.70 8.24
C PRO A 56 10.08 -13.30 8.82
N SER A 57 11.00 -12.40 8.48
CA SER A 57 10.90 -10.99 8.84
C SER A 57 9.98 -10.27 7.86
N ALA A 58 9.11 -9.44 8.40
CA ALA A 58 8.21 -8.63 7.60
C ALA A 58 8.99 -7.45 7.00
N THR A 59 8.84 -7.23 5.69
CA THR A 59 9.53 -6.14 4.98
C THR A 59 8.51 -5.07 4.59
N VAL A 60 8.79 -3.81 4.94
CA VAL A 60 7.94 -2.68 4.53
C VAL A 60 8.11 -2.44 3.03
N LEU A 61 6.99 -2.48 2.30
CA LEU A 61 6.95 -2.15 0.87
C LEU A 61 6.72 -0.66 0.64
N SER A 62 5.89 -0.04 1.47
CA SER A 62 5.53 1.37 1.36
C SER A 62 4.95 1.88 2.66
N ALA A 63 5.35 3.06 3.08
CA ALA A 63 4.75 3.79 4.19
C ALA A 63 4.65 5.27 3.81
N TYR A 64 3.46 5.87 3.98
CA TYR A 64 3.24 7.27 3.59
C TYR A 64 2.14 7.93 4.44
N GLY A 65 2.17 9.26 4.52
CA GLY A 65 1.21 10.05 5.29
C GLY A 65 -0.16 10.11 4.61
N THR A 66 -1.23 9.99 5.38
CA THR A 66 -2.60 10.03 4.86
C THR A 66 -3.54 10.83 5.76
N ASP A 67 -4.55 11.44 5.15
CA ASP A 67 -5.73 12.00 5.82
C ASP A 67 -6.91 11.01 5.84
N HIS A 68 -6.65 9.76 5.48
CA HIS A 68 -7.63 8.69 5.42
C HIS A 68 -8.76 8.92 4.40
N LYS A 69 -8.66 9.87 3.46
CA LYS A 69 -9.72 10.10 2.45
C LYS A 69 -9.73 9.11 1.28
N ILE A 70 -8.82 8.15 1.28
CA ILE A 70 -8.74 7.10 0.27
C ILE A 70 -10.08 6.35 0.09
N THR A 71 -10.39 5.93 -1.13
CA THR A 71 -11.58 5.12 -1.41
C THR A 71 -11.26 3.62 -1.50
N ALA A 72 -12.30 2.78 -1.42
CA ALA A 72 -12.16 1.34 -1.64
C ALA A 72 -11.63 1.00 -3.05
N ILE A 73 -11.90 1.84 -4.05
CA ILE A 73 -11.41 1.67 -5.43
C ILE A 73 -9.91 1.95 -5.50
N ASP A 74 -9.43 2.99 -4.83
CA ASP A 74 -7.99 3.30 -4.75
C ASP A 74 -7.22 2.18 -4.06
N ILE A 75 -7.78 1.63 -2.96
CA ILE A 75 -7.21 0.47 -2.27
C ILE A 75 -7.11 -0.73 -3.23
N LEU A 76 -8.17 -1.01 -3.99
CA LEU A 76 -8.19 -2.11 -4.94
C LEU A 76 -7.16 -1.92 -6.06
N LYS A 77 -7.08 -0.71 -6.65
CA LYS A 77 -6.10 -0.38 -7.70
C LYS A 77 -4.67 -0.60 -7.19
N ARG A 78 -4.37 -0.18 -5.97
CA ARG A 78 -3.07 -0.43 -5.32
C ARG A 78 -2.80 -1.92 -5.16
N TRP A 79 -3.74 -2.69 -4.62
CA TRP A 79 -3.56 -4.15 -4.44
C TRP A 79 -3.33 -4.86 -5.77
N LEU A 80 -4.06 -4.48 -6.82
CA LEU A 80 -3.85 -5.01 -8.17
C LEU A 80 -2.46 -4.67 -8.71
N MET A 81 -1.97 -3.43 -8.51
CA MET A 81 -0.62 -3.05 -8.87
C MET A 81 0.42 -3.90 -8.11
N ILE A 82 0.30 -4.00 -6.78
CA ILE A 82 1.19 -4.80 -5.94
C ILE A 82 1.20 -6.25 -6.43
N PHE A 83 0.03 -6.85 -6.63
CA PHE A 83 -0.11 -8.22 -7.13
C PHE A 83 0.60 -8.41 -8.47
N LYS A 84 0.38 -7.51 -9.44
CA LYS A 84 1.01 -7.58 -10.77
C LYS A 84 2.53 -7.46 -10.69
N GLN A 85 3.05 -6.56 -9.84
CA GLN A 85 4.49 -6.35 -9.63
C GLN A 85 5.19 -7.54 -8.98
N PHE A 86 4.51 -8.24 -8.06
CA PHE A 86 5.04 -9.48 -7.48
C PHE A 86 4.99 -10.62 -8.50
N ASN A 87 3.87 -10.77 -9.21
CA ASN A 87 3.70 -11.83 -10.21
C ASN A 87 4.72 -11.72 -11.35
N SER A 88 5.04 -10.50 -11.82
CA SER A 88 6.07 -10.30 -12.85
C SER A 88 7.48 -10.69 -12.41
N LYS A 89 7.72 -10.80 -11.10
CA LYS A 89 8.99 -11.22 -10.48
C LYS A 89 8.98 -12.68 -10.03
N GLY A 90 7.94 -13.45 -10.39
CA GLY A 90 7.80 -14.85 -9.97
C GLY A 90 7.46 -15.03 -8.49
N ILE A 91 7.04 -13.96 -7.80
CA ILE A 91 6.64 -14.02 -6.39
C ILE A 91 5.13 -14.24 -6.32
N ARG A 92 4.72 -15.35 -5.71
CA ARG A 92 3.30 -15.70 -5.55
C ARG A 92 2.71 -15.00 -4.31
N VAL A 93 1.72 -14.15 -4.53
CA VAL A 93 0.94 -13.53 -3.44
C VAL A 93 -0.24 -14.43 -3.07
N LEU A 94 -0.26 -14.96 -1.84
CA LEU A 94 -1.36 -15.82 -1.37
C LEU A 94 -2.57 -15.03 -0.89
N GLY A 95 -2.38 -13.81 -0.41
CA GLY A 95 -3.49 -13.00 0.06
C GLY A 95 -3.06 -11.62 0.51
N PHE A 96 -4.05 -10.76 0.72
CA PHE A 96 -3.91 -9.47 1.36
C PHE A 96 -4.59 -9.53 2.72
N SER A 97 -3.93 -8.97 3.73
CA SER A 97 -4.48 -8.80 5.08
C SER A 97 -4.55 -7.31 5.40
N THR A 98 -5.55 -6.91 6.19
CA THR A 98 -5.76 -5.52 6.60
C THR A 98 -6.53 -5.47 7.91
N ASP A 99 -6.55 -4.29 8.53
CA ASP A 99 -7.35 -4.02 9.72
C ASP A 99 -8.84 -3.89 9.37
N GLY A 100 -9.71 -3.85 10.38
CA GLY A 100 -11.17 -3.77 10.24
C GLY A 100 -11.73 -2.45 9.69
N ASP A 101 -10.93 -1.64 8.99
CA ASP A 101 -11.40 -0.39 8.41
C ASP A 101 -12.49 -0.64 7.33
N PRO A 102 -13.65 0.02 7.39
CA PRO A 102 -14.75 -0.23 6.46
C PRO A 102 -14.40 -0.08 4.97
N LYS A 103 -13.45 0.79 4.62
CA LYS A 103 -13.04 1.03 3.23
C LYS A 103 -12.20 -0.13 2.71
N TYR A 104 -11.34 -0.66 3.58
CA TYR A 104 -10.57 -1.85 3.32
C TYR A 104 -11.45 -3.11 3.28
N LEU A 105 -12.41 -3.25 4.19
CA LEU A 105 -13.40 -4.34 4.14
C LEU A 105 -14.22 -4.30 2.84
N ARG A 106 -14.61 -3.10 2.40
CA ARG A 106 -15.27 -2.93 1.09
C ARG A 106 -14.36 -3.34 -0.07
N ALA A 107 -13.08 -2.96 -0.04
CA ALA A 107 -12.11 -3.38 -1.06
C ALA A 107 -11.92 -4.91 -1.08
N MET A 108 -11.82 -5.55 0.09
CA MET A 108 -11.77 -7.02 0.22
C MET A 108 -12.98 -7.68 -0.41
N ARG A 109 -14.19 -7.19 -0.12
CA ARG A 109 -15.44 -7.72 -0.71
C ARG A 109 -15.42 -7.63 -2.24
N LEU A 110 -14.92 -6.53 -2.80
CA LEU A 110 -14.80 -6.36 -4.25
C LEU A 110 -13.73 -7.29 -4.85
N ALA A 111 -12.63 -7.52 -4.13
CA ALA A 111 -11.49 -8.29 -4.61
C ALA A 111 -11.64 -9.81 -4.46
N ALA A 112 -12.49 -10.29 -3.54
CA ALA A 112 -12.62 -11.70 -3.18
C ALA A 112 -12.80 -12.60 -4.41
N ASN A 113 -13.67 -12.23 -5.35
CA ASN A 113 -13.88 -13.00 -6.58
C ASN A 113 -12.71 -12.93 -7.57
N TYR A 114 -11.92 -11.86 -7.56
CA TYR A 114 -10.78 -11.69 -8.47
C TYR A 114 -9.62 -12.60 -8.06
N PHE A 115 -9.16 -12.50 -6.80
CA PHE A 115 -7.99 -13.26 -6.34
C PHE A 115 -8.24 -14.77 -6.31
N VAL A 116 -9.45 -15.21 -5.95
CA VAL A 116 -9.82 -16.63 -6.00
C VAL A 116 -9.67 -17.19 -7.41
N LYS A 117 -10.21 -16.52 -8.43
CA LYS A 117 -10.13 -16.98 -9.82
C LYS A 117 -8.70 -17.01 -10.36
N THR A 118 -7.89 -15.99 -10.03
CA THR A 118 -6.52 -15.90 -10.55
C THR A 118 -5.56 -16.89 -9.87
N GLN A 119 -5.84 -17.33 -8.63
CA GLN A 119 -5.01 -18.29 -7.91
C GLN A 119 -5.27 -19.76 -8.30
N ILE A 120 -6.47 -20.09 -8.78
CA ILE A 120 -6.86 -21.47 -9.15
C ILE A 120 -6.19 -21.95 -10.44
N LEU A 121 -5.59 -21.06 -11.24
CA LEU A 121 -5.02 -21.43 -12.54
C LEU A 121 -3.69 -22.22 -12.48
N ASN A 122 -3.12 -22.52 -11.31
CA ASN A 122 -1.90 -23.35 -11.19
C ASN A 122 -1.85 -24.09 -9.83
N ILE A 123 -2.85 -24.92 -9.56
CA ILE A 123 -2.77 -26.00 -8.56
C ILE A 123 -3.04 -27.32 -9.27
#